data_AF-A0A1M7SE99-F1
#
_entry.id   AF-A0A1M7SE99-F1
#
_cell.length_a   1.000
_cell.length_b   1.000
_cell.length_c   1.000
_cell.angle_alpha   90.00
_cell.angle_beta   90.00
_cell.angle_gamma   90.00
#
_symmetry.space_group_name_H-M   'P 1'
#
loop_
_entity.id
_entity.type
_entity.pdbx_description
1 polymer ?
#
loop_
_entity_poly.entity_id
_entity_poly.type
_entity_poly.pdbx_seq_one_letter_code
_entity_poly.pdbx_strand_id
1 'polypeptide(L)'
;MKILVINPGSTSTKVAVFDDEQMIASKTLRHSPEELAPFDKLTDQFEFRARIVEDFLKELGIAPTELSAVVGRGGLLGSNSRRNLQSNRRHA
;
A
#
# COMPACT_ATOMS: atom_id res chain seq x y z
N MET A 1 17.83 0.64 1.71
CA MET A 1 16.73 1.58 1.38
C MET A 1 15.39 0.91 1.66
N LYS A 2 14.58 1.42 2.60
CA LYS A 2 13.31 0.76 2.95
C LYS A 2 12.18 1.12 1.99
N ILE A 3 11.56 0.12 1.37
CA ILE A 3 10.47 0.29 0.40
C ILE A 3 9.25 -0.49 0.89
N LEU A 4 8.11 0.19 1.00
CA LEU A 4 6.83 -0.45 1.24
C LEU A 4 6.12 -0.72 -0.09
N VAL A 5 5.72 -1.96 -0.34
CA VAL A 5 4.92 -2.37 -1.50
C VAL A 5 3.51 -2.69 -1.04
N ILE A 6 2.50 -2.08 -1.66
CA ILE A 6 1.08 -2.26 -1.35
C ILE A 6 0.32 -2.67 -2.61
N ASN A 7 -0.40 -3.78 -2.56
CA ASN A 7 -1.22 -4.27 -3.65
C ASN A 7 -2.65 -4.58 -3.15
N PRO A 8 -3.57 -3.60 -3.20
CA PRO A 8 -4.97 -3.84 -2.87
C PRO A 8 -5.64 -4.67 -3.97
N GLY A 9 -6.28 -5.76 -3.58
CA GLY A 9 -7.22 -6.56 -4.37
C GLY A 9 -8.64 -6.45 -3.84
N SER A 10 -9.60 -7.12 -4.48
CA SER A 10 -11.02 -7.06 -4.08
C SER A 10 -11.23 -7.51 -2.63
N THR A 11 -10.73 -8.69 -2.27
CA THR A 11 -10.93 -9.32 -0.94
C THR A 11 -9.65 -9.44 -0.13
N SER A 12 -8.58 -8.78 -0.55
CA SER A 12 -7.31 -8.77 0.20
C SER A 12 -6.48 -7.53 -0.09
N THR A 13 -5.51 -7.25 0.76
CA THR A 13 -4.41 -6.31 0.52
C THR A 13 -3.11 -7.06 0.76
N LYS A 14 -2.26 -7.19 -0.27
CA LYS A 14 -0.92 -7.75 -0.10
C LYS A 14 0.05 -6.62 0.22
N VAL A 15 0.91 -6.83 1.22
CA VAL A 15 1.92 -5.87 1.67
C VAL A 15 3.27 -6.55 1.78
N ALA A 16 4.33 -5.81 1.51
CA ALA A 16 5.69 -6.24 1.74
C ALA A 16 6.60 -5.04 2.05
N VAL A 17 7.60 -5.26 2.91
CA VAL A 17 8.70 -4.31 3.12
C VAL A 17 9.98 -4.94 2.58
N PHE A 18 10.71 -4.16 1.79
CA PHE A 18 12.04 -4.50 1.31
C PHE A 18 13.06 -3.54 1.92
N ASP A 19 14.26 -4.02 2.19
CA ASP A 19 15.44 -3.20 2.39
C ASP A 19 16.40 -3.46 1.23
N ASP A 20 16.51 -2.47 0.34
CA ASP A 20 17.12 -2.61 -0.98
C ASP A 20 16.49 -3.76 -1.77
N GLU A 21 17.25 -4.82 -2.09
CA GLU A 21 16.77 -5.98 -2.84
C GLU A 21 16.25 -7.10 -1.92
N GLN A 22 16.45 -6.97 -0.60
CA GLN A 22 16.07 -8.00 0.36
C GLN A 22 14.64 -7.79 0.86
N MET A 23 13.79 -8.81 0.74
CA MET A 23 12.48 -8.80 1.38
C MET A 23 12.65 -9.01 2.90
N ILE A 24 12.18 -8.04 3.69
CA ILE A 24 12.20 -8.11 5.15
C ILE A 24 10.97 -8.85 5.66
N ALA A 25 9.80 -8.51 5.13
CA ALA A 25 8.54 -9.13 5.52
C ALA A 25 7.50 -9.01 4.40
N SER A 26 6.55 -9.93 4.36
CA SER A 26 5.34 -9.81 3.57
C SER A 26 4.13 -10.42 4.26
N LYS A 27 2.95 -9.87 4.00
CA LYS A 27 1.67 -10.40 4.47
C LYS A 27 0.60 -10.28 3.40
N THR A 28 -0.34 -11.24 3.41
CA THR A 28 -1.61 -11.10 2.70
C THR A 28 -2.70 -10.85 3.73
N LEU A 29 -3.19 -9.62 3.79
CA LEU A 29 -4.24 -9.17 4.69
C LEU A 29 -5.57 -9.48 4.00
N ARG A 30 -6.34 -10.43 4.52
CA ARG A 30 -7.64 -10.82 3.94
C ARG A 30 -8.75 -10.01 4.58
N HIS A 31 -9.72 -9.60 3.77
CA HIS A 31 -10.88 -8.84 4.22
C HIS A 31 -12.10 -9.73 4.10
N SER A 32 -12.83 -9.90 5.21
CA SER A 32 -14.07 -10.67 5.21
C SER A 32 -15.20 -9.87 4.55
N PRO A 33 -16.27 -10.54 4.07
CA PRO A 33 -17.45 -9.84 3.58
C PRO A 33 -18.04 -8.88 4.60
N GLU A 34 -18.03 -9.24 5.88
CA GLU A 34 -18.56 -8.43 6.98
C GLU A 34 -17.73 -7.15 7.21
N GLU A 35 -16.40 -7.22 7.08
CA GLU A 35 -15.52 -6.05 7.15
C GLU A 35 -15.72 -5.11 5.96
N LEU A 36 -16.04 -5.66 4.78
CA LEU A 36 -16.24 -4.88 3.55
C LEU A 36 -17.67 -4.37 3.37
N ALA A 37 -18.66 -5.01 4.00
CA ALA A 37 -20.08 -4.69 3.89
C ALA A 37 -20.44 -3.21 4.17
N PRO A 38 -19.75 -2.48 5.08
CA PRO A 38 -20.06 -1.07 5.32
C PRO A 38 -19.66 -0.11 4.19
N PHE A 39 -18.93 -0.57 3.16
CA PHE A 39 -18.41 0.29 2.10
C PHE A 39 -19.17 0.11 0.79
N ASP A 40 -19.90 1.15 0.38
CA ASP A 40 -20.67 1.14 -0.87
C ASP A 40 -19.77 1.13 -2.11
N LYS A 41 -18.62 1.81 -2.05
CA LYS A 41 -17.65 1.90 -3.15
C LYS A 41 -16.25 1.50 -2.69
N LEU A 42 -15.44 1.05 -3.66
CA LEU A 42 -14.03 0.72 -3.40
C LEU A 42 -13.24 1.92 -2.87
N THR A 43 -13.57 3.13 -3.30
CA THR A 43 -12.95 4.38 -2.83
C THR A 43 -13.21 4.64 -1.35
N ASP A 44 -14.33 4.16 -0.82
CA ASP A 44 -14.73 4.38 0.57
C ASP A 44 -13.89 3.50 1.52
N GLN A 45 -13.26 2.46 0.98
CA GLN A 45 -12.36 1.56 1.71
C GLN A 45 -10.96 2.16 1.94
N PHE A 46 -10.67 3.37 1.44
CA PHE A 46 -9.32 3.96 1.50
C PHE A 46 -8.76 3.98 2.93
N GLU A 47 -9.50 4.58 3.87
CA GLU A 47 -9.10 4.69 5.27
C GLU A 47 -8.95 3.34 5.96
N PHE A 48 -9.89 2.42 5.69
CA PHE A 48 -9.81 1.04 6.19
C PHE A 48 -8.54 0.34 5.74
N ARG A 49 -8.22 0.41 4.44
CA ARG A 49 -7.02 -0.22 3.90
C ARG A 49 -5.73 0.47 4.36
N ALA A 50 -5.74 1.79 4.51
CA ALA A 50 -4.60 2.55 5.03
C ALA A 50 -4.25 2.10 6.46
N ARG A 51 -5.26 2.00 7.36
CA ARG A 51 -5.04 1.55 8.74
C ARG A 51 -4.41 0.16 8.83
N ILE A 52 -4.87 -0.79 8.03
CA ILE A 52 -4.31 -2.15 8.06
C ILE A 52 -2.85 -2.15 7.59
N VAL A 53 -2.49 -1.29 6.63
CA VAL A 53 -1.10 -1.13 6.19
C VAL A 53 -0.24 -0.48 7.29
N GLU A 54 -0.77 0.54 7.99
CA GLU A 54 -0.09 1.15 9.13
C GLU A 54 0.13 0.15 10.25
N ASP A 55 -0.85 -0.70 10.54
CA ASP A 55 -0.72 -1.73 11.57
C ASP A 55 0.34 -2.77 11.20
N PHE A 56 0.43 -3.16 9.92
CA PHE A 56 1.53 -3.99 9.44
C PHE A 56 2.91 -3.33 9.65
N LEU A 57 3.05 -2.02 9.42
CA LEU A 57 4.30 -1.32 9.70
C LEU A 57 4.62 -1.25 11.20
N LYS A 58 3.60 -1.00 12.04
CA LYS A 58 3.74 -1.00 13.51
C LYS A 58 4.17 -2.35 14.05
N GLU A 59 3.63 -3.45 13.53
CA GLU A 59 4.03 -4.80 13.88
C GLU A 59 5.52 -5.08 13.59
N LEU A 60 6.07 -4.44 12.54
CA LEU A 60 7.50 -4.53 12.20
C LEU A 60 8.36 -3.52 12.96
N GLY A 61 7.76 -2.62 13.74
CA GLY A 61 8.47 -1.54 14.41
C GLY A 61 9.06 -0.50 13.44
N ILE A 62 8.49 -0.36 12.23
CA ILE A 62 8.97 0.55 11.19
C ILE A 62 8.07 1.78 11.16
N ALA A 63 8.61 2.96 11.41
CA ALA A 63 7.87 4.20 11.24
C ALA A 63 7.74 4.57 9.75
N PRO A 64 6.62 5.19 9.31
CA PRO A 64 6.47 5.65 7.92
C PRO A 64 7.59 6.59 7.46
N THR A 65 8.18 7.36 8.37
CA THR A 65 9.31 8.27 8.11
C THR A 65 10.62 7.55 7.77
N GLU A 66 10.73 6.26 8.07
CA GLU A 66 11.90 5.45 7.71
C GLU A 66 11.80 4.89 6.29
N LEU A 67 10.62 4.95 5.66
CA LEU A 67 10.41 4.50 4.30
C LEU A 67 11.01 5.51 3.32
N SER A 68 11.86 5.02 2.42
CA SER A 68 12.40 5.80 1.31
C SER A 68 11.39 5.91 0.16
N ALA A 69 10.50 4.93 0.02
CA ALA A 69 9.44 4.94 -0.99
C ALA A 69 8.25 4.05 -0.58
N VAL A 70 7.09 4.36 -1.16
CA VAL A 70 5.89 3.52 -1.15
C VAL A 70 5.47 3.24 -2.59
N VAL A 71 5.27 1.97 -2.93
CA VAL A 71 4.93 1.50 -4.27
C VAL A 71 3.56 0.83 -4.24
N GLY A 72 2.61 1.37 -4.99
CA GLY A 72 1.28 0.79 -5.18
C GLY A 72 1.12 0.11 -6.54
N ARG A 73 0.25 -0.90 -6.66
CA ARG A 73 -0.21 -1.35 -7.98
C ARG A 73 -1.00 -0.22 -8.67
N GLY A 74 -0.59 0.15 -9.88
CA GLY A 74 -1.35 1.08 -10.71
C GLY A 74 -2.76 0.55 -10.98
N GLY A 75 -3.79 1.34 -10.63
CA GLY A 75 -5.18 1.03 -10.93
C GLY A 75 -5.52 1.27 -12.41
N LEU A 76 -6.82 1.20 -12.74
CA LEU A 76 -7.36 1.66 -14.02
C LEU A 76 -7.14 3.18 -14.17
N LEU A 77 -5.92 3.55 -14.57
CA LEU A 77 -5.68 4.84 -15.18
C LEU A 77 -6.46 4.80 -16.49
N GLY A 78 -7.40 5.74 -16.68
CA GLY A 78 -8.14 5.86 -17.95
C GLY A 78 -7.16 5.75 -19.12
N SER A 79 -7.58 5.09 -20.20
CA SER A 79 -6.75 4.58 -21.31
C SER A 79 -5.86 5.60 -22.06
N ASN A 80 -5.72 6.83 -21.56
CA ASN A 80 -4.92 7.90 -22.14
C ASN A 80 -3.78 8.45 -21.26
N SER A 81 -3.36 7.80 -20.18
CA SER A 81 -2.22 8.31 -19.39
C SER A 81 -1.19 7.25 -19.03
N ARG A 82 -0.32 6.92 -20.00
CA ARG A 82 1.04 6.44 -19.70
C ARG A 82 1.82 7.59 -19.05
N ARG A 83 1.82 7.69 -17.73
CA ARG A 83 2.84 8.42 -16.97
C ARG A 83 3.23 7.62 -15.74
N ASN A 84 4.47 7.14 -15.72
CA ASN A 84 5.14 6.75 -14.49
C ASN A 84 5.21 7.98 -13.58
N LEU A 85 4.37 8.05 -12.55
CA LEU A 85 4.58 9.02 -11.47
C LEU A 85 5.72 8.50 -10.58
N GLN A 86 6.95 8.93 -10.88
CA GLN A 86 7.97 9.05 -9.86
C GLN A 86 7.92 10.48 -9.34
N SER A 87 7.25 10.71 -8.21
CA SER A 87 7.29 12.01 -7.55
C SER A 87 8.51 12.10 -6.62
N ASN A 88 9.66 12.46 -7.17
CA ASN A 88 10.78 12.95 -6.37
C ASN A 88 10.52 14.42 -6.03
N ARG A 89 10.13 14.72 -4.78
CA ARG A 89 10.26 16.07 -4.24
C ARG A 89 11.70 16.25 -3.76
N ARG A 90 12.53 16.93 -4.55
CA ARG A 90 13.75 17.58 -4.05
C ARG A 90 13.37 18.97 -3.54
N HIS A 91 13.79 19.27 -2.31
CA HIS A 91 13.78 20.60 -1.73
C HIS A 91 14.64 21.55 -2.56
N ALA A 92 14.14 22.77 -2.73
CA ALA A 92 14.92 23.99 -2.89
C ALA A 92 14.46 24.95 -1.78
#